data_AF-A0A8C6TUH9-F1
#
_entry.id   AF-A0A8C6TUH9-F1
#
_cell.length_a   1.000
_cell.length_b   1.000
_cell.length_c   1.000
_cell.angle_alpha   90.00
_cell.angle_beta   90.00
_cell.angle_gamma   90.00
#
_symmetry.space_group_name_H-M   'P 1'
#
loop_
_entity.id
_entity.type
_entity.pdbx_description
1 polymer ?
#
loop_
_entity_poly.entity_id
_entity_poly.type
_entity_poly.pdbx_seq_one_letter_code
_entity_poly.pdbx_strand_id
1 'polypeptide(L)'
;MEQFYIRPLLLACHVYQNLVHFLSLSIFLTVQILLPLLSSPSAHRCSGRVEVFHSVVCRQVGCGHAVSAPQSAHFGQGSGQIWLDDVQCSGSETYLIGCAHNGLGKHNCLHAKDAGVVCEENSVRLSGSNSRCSGRVEVFHSGQWGTVCDDSWDTKDAEVVCRQVGCGRAVSAPQSAHFGQGSGQIWLDNVNCSGSETYLIGCAHNGLGTHNCGHAEDAGVVCEENSVRLSGSNSRCSGRVEVFHSGQWGTVCDDLWDTNDAEVVCRQVGCGRAVSAPQSAHFGQGSGQIWLDDVNCLGNEMYLIGCAHIGLGTHNCAHTEDAGVVCEGMFFHSDTVSLKRIYLIINVLYINMI
;
A
#
# COMPACT_ATOMS: atom_id res chain seq x y z
N MET A 1 1.17 -36.63 -22.72
CA MET A 1 0.67 -36.91 -21.36
C MET A 1 1.16 -35.79 -20.46
N GLU A 2 0.25 -35.29 -19.64
CA GLU A 2 0.31 -34.10 -18.81
C GLU A 2 1.51 -34.06 -17.85
N GLN A 3 2.01 -32.88 -17.51
CA GLN A 3 1.77 -32.29 -16.19
C GLN A 3 2.32 -30.87 -16.07
N PHE A 4 1.44 -30.02 -15.54
CA PHE A 4 1.67 -28.68 -15.01
C PHE A 4 2.74 -28.66 -13.91
N TYR A 5 3.58 -27.62 -13.88
CA TYR A 5 4.06 -27.05 -12.61
C TYR A 5 4.10 -25.52 -12.71
N ILE A 6 3.26 -24.91 -11.88
CA ILE A 6 3.19 -23.47 -11.56
C ILE A 6 4.00 -23.25 -10.28
N ARG A 7 4.93 -22.29 -10.28
CA ARG A 7 5.39 -21.41 -9.17
C ARG A 7 6.74 -20.74 -9.52
N PRO A 8 7.09 -19.56 -8.97
CA PRO A 8 6.25 -18.40 -8.64
C PRO A 8 6.85 -17.07 -9.19
N LEU A 9 6.00 -16.24 -9.81
CA LEU A 9 6.24 -14.82 -10.03
C LEU A 9 5.95 -14.07 -8.72
N LEU A 10 6.96 -13.87 -7.90
CA LEU A 10 6.90 -13.08 -6.67
C LEU A 10 8.26 -12.41 -6.43
N LEU A 11 8.75 -11.62 -7.39
CA LEU A 11 9.91 -10.73 -7.22
C LEU A 11 10.07 -9.83 -8.46
N ALA A 12 9.15 -8.86 -8.63
CA ALA A 12 9.31 -7.78 -9.61
C ALA A 12 8.50 -6.55 -9.19
N CYS A 13 8.70 -6.05 -7.97
CA CYS A 13 8.24 -4.71 -7.57
C CYS A 13 9.34 -3.85 -6.90
N HIS A 14 10.56 -4.37 -6.78
CA HIS A 14 11.72 -3.57 -6.42
C HIS A 14 12.91 -4.04 -7.26
N VAL A 15 13.24 -3.23 -8.28
CA VAL A 15 14.57 -2.97 -8.89
C VAL A 15 14.28 -2.52 -10.33
N TYR A 16 13.84 -1.27 -10.51
CA TYR A 16 14.02 -0.50 -11.75
C TYR A 16 13.93 1.00 -11.41
N GLN A 17 14.71 1.42 -10.41
CA GLN A 17 15.08 2.81 -10.23
C GLN A 17 16.61 2.86 -10.26
N ASN A 18 17.14 3.73 -11.13
CA ASN A 18 18.56 3.95 -11.47
C ASN A 18 19.14 3.07 -12.60
N LEU A 19 18.75 3.34 -13.86
CA LEU A 19 19.71 3.33 -14.99
C LEU A 19 19.20 3.96 -16.31
N VAL A 20 18.28 4.94 -16.28
CA VAL A 20 17.90 5.69 -17.50
C VAL A 20 17.82 7.19 -17.21
N HIS A 21 18.89 7.73 -16.64
CA HIS A 21 19.25 9.14 -16.77
C HIS A 21 20.65 9.12 -17.37
N PHE A 22 20.88 9.90 -18.44
CA PHE A 22 22.05 9.87 -19.34
C PHE A 22 21.97 8.84 -20.48
N LEU A 23 21.15 9.13 -21.50
CA LEU A 23 21.47 9.01 -22.94
C LEU A 23 20.18 9.15 -23.80
N SER A 24 19.57 10.34 -23.88
CA SER A 24 18.56 10.60 -24.91
C SER A 24 18.34 12.10 -25.21
N LEU A 25 19.38 12.93 -25.03
CA LEU A 25 19.30 14.37 -25.28
C LEU A 25 19.79 14.81 -26.68
N SER A 26 19.89 13.90 -27.66
CA SER A 26 20.51 14.22 -28.95
C SER A 26 19.82 13.73 -30.22
N ILE A 27 18.60 13.16 -30.18
CA ILE A 27 17.95 12.62 -31.40
C ILE A 27 16.46 13.00 -31.50
N PHE A 28 16.11 14.25 -31.14
CA PHE A 28 14.76 14.79 -31.37
C PHE A 28 14.69 15.95 -32.36
N LEU A 29 15.77 16.23 -33.08
CA LEU A 29 15.79 17.25 -34.14
C LEU A 29 16.42 16.63 -35.39
N THR A 30 15.62 15.96 -36.23
CA THR A 30 15.78 15.83 -37.71
C THR A 30 15.04 14.61 -38.28
N VAL A 31 13.72 14.44 -38.08
CA VAL A 31 12.87 13.71 -39.05
C VAL A 31 11.43 14.26 -38.99
N GLN A 32 11.30 15.57 -39.19
CA GLN A 32 10.07 16.16 -39.71
C GLN A 32 10.49 16.87 -40.99
N ILE A 33 9.74 16.61 -42.07
CA ILE A 33 9.92 17.04 -43.46
C ILE A 33 10.31 15.85 -44.36
N LEU A 34 9.37 15.51 -45.25
CA LEU A 34 9.35 14.52 -46.34
C LEU A 34 8.75 13.14 -46.03
N LEU A 35 7.41 13.06 -46.06
CA LEU A 35 6.69 12.19 -47.00
C LEU A 35 5.17 12.48 -46.96
N PRO A 36 4.61 13.18 -47.95
CA PRO A 36 3.19 13.06 -48.30
C PRO A 36 2.98 11.85 -49.23
N LEU A 37 1.76 11.32 -49.22
CA LEU A 37 1.20 10.31 -50.15
C LEU A 37 1.53 8.83 -49.84
N LEU A 38 0.70 8.22 -49.00
CA LEU A 38 0.14 6.86 -49.17
C LEU A 38 -1.14 6.77 -48.33
N SER A 39 -2.20 7.42 -48.81
CA SER A 39 -3.55 7.25 -48.27
C SER A 39 -4.17 5.99 -48.87
N SER A 40 -4.02 4.85 -48.19
CA SER A 40 -4.87 3.67 -48.41
C SER A 40 -6.14 3.79 -47.56
N PRO A 41 -7.34 3.68 -48.16
CA PRO A 41 -8.61 3.86 -47.47
C PRO A 41 -9.03 2.55 -46.81
N SER A 42 -8.53 2.26 -45.61
CA SER A 42 -9.09 1.27 -44.66
C SER A 42 -8.49 1.46 -43.26
N ALA A 43 -8.41 2.70 -42.79
CA ALA A 43 -8.08 2.99 -41.39
C ALA A 43 -9.36 2.92 -40.55
N HIS A 44 -9.80 1.71 -40.21
CA HIS A 44 -10.71 1.56 -39.08
C HIS A 44 -9.91 1.87 -37.82
N ARG A 45 -10.11 3.10 -37.37
CA ARG A 45 -9.67 3.63 -36.08
C ARG A 45 -10.19 2.66 -35.00
N CYS A 46 -9.30 2.03 -34.24
CA CYS A 46 -9.65 1.51 -32.91
C CYS A 46 -9.90 2.72 -32.00
N SER A 47 -11.00 3.42 -32.25
CA SER A 47 -11.47 4.56 -31.47
C SER A 47 -12.47 4.04 -30.44
N GLY A 48 -12.00 3.16 -29.56
CA GLY A 48 -12.63 2.91 -28.27
C GLY A 48 -12.10 3.94 -27.28
N ARG A 49 -12.98 4.54 -26.49
CA ARG A 49 -12.61 5.51 -25.43
C ARG A 49 -11.52 4.88 -24.56
N VAL A 50 -10.34 5.51 -24.54
CA VAL A 50 -9.09 5.01 -23.96
C VAL A 50 -9.18 4.64 -22.46
N GLU A 51 -10.26 5.04 -21.79
CA GLU A 51 -10.33 5.06 -20.33
C GLU A 51 -10.80 3.75 -19.67
N VAL A 52 -11.56 2.88 -20.36
CA VAL A 52 -12.34 1.87 -19.59
C VAL A 52 -11.69 0.50 -19.53
N PHE A 53 -11.15 -0.05 -20.63
CA PHE A 53 -10.61 -1.42 -20.61
C PHE A 53 -9.27 -1.55 -19.89
N HIS A 54 -8.42 -0.53 -19.96
CA HIS A 54 -7.11 -0.53 -19.28
C HIS A 54 -7.26 -0.58 -17.75
N SER A 55 -8.30 0.06 -17.22
CA SER A 55 -8.60 0.05 -15.78
C SER A 55 -8.90 -1.36 -15.25
N VAL A 56 -9.58 -2.19 -16.05
CA VAL A 56 -9.88 -3.60 -15.71
C VAL A 56 -8.60 -4.41 -15.60
N VAL A 57 -7.64 -4.21 -16.51
CA VAL A 57 -6.35 -4.92 -16.48
C VAL A 57 -5.56 -4.57 -15.24
N CYS A 58 -5.38 -3.28 -14.94
CA CYS A 58 -4.61 -2.83 -13.78
C CYS A 58 -5.20 -3.32 -12.45
N ARG A 59 -6.53 -3.31 -12.33
CA ARG A 59 -7.23 -3.90 -11.19
C ARG A 59 -7.05 -5.41 -11.12
N GLN A 60 -7.18 -6.12 -12.24
CA GLN A 60 -7.03 -7.58 -12.30
C GLN A 60 -5.63 -8.02 -11.84
N VAL A 61 -4.58 -7.27 -12.18
CA VAL A 61 -3.20 -7.58 -11.76
C VAL A 61 -2.82 -6.99 -10.40
N GLY A 62 -3.71 -6.22 -9.76
CA GLY A 62 -3.47 -5.61 -8.46
C GLY A 62 -2.51 -4.42 -8.48
N CYS A 63 -2.31 -3.77 -9.62
CA CYS A 63 -1.39 -2.64 -9.79
C CYS A 63 -2.10 -1.27 -9.83
N GLY A 64 -3.24 -1.15 -9.15
CA GLY A 64 -4.00 0.11 -9.07
C GLY A 64 -4.78 0.45 -10.34
N HIS A 65 -4.71 1.71 -10.78
CA HIS A 65 -5.47 2.23 -11.93
C HIS A 65 -4.59 2.37 -13.18
N ALA A 66 -5.24 2.50 -14.34
CA ALA A 66 -4.53 2.73 -15.59
C ALA A 66 -4.21 4.21 -15.77
N VAL A 67 -2.95 4.53 -16.03
CA VAL A 67 -2.48 5.89 -16.34
C VAL A 67 -2.38 6.11 -17.85
N SER A 68 -1.97 5.08 -18.59
CA SER A 68 -1.91 5.18 -20.04
C SER A 68 -2.09 3.83 -20.73
N ALA A 69 -2.32 3.94 -22.03
CA ALA A 69 -2.90 2.93 -22.90
C ALA A 69 -2.09 2.83 -24.21
N PRO A 70 -0.78 2.60 -24.15
CA PRO A 70 0.04 2.68 -25.34
C PRO A 70 -0.34 1.57 -26.34
N GLN A 71 -0.46 1.96 -27.60
CA GLN A 71 -0.81 1.08 -28.70
C GLN A 71 0.43 0.69 -29.51
N SER A 72 0.23 -0.17 -30.50
CA SER A 72 1.24 -0.49 -31.52
C SER A 72 2.51 -1.12 -30.96
N ALA A 73 2.35 -2.11 -30.07
CA ALA A 73 3.45 -2.87 -29.49
C ALA A 73 4.53 -2.00 -28.83
N HIS A 74 4.11 -0.93 -28.14
CA HIS A 74 5.00 0.02 -27.48
C HIS A 74 6.00 -0.66 -26.52
N PHE A 75 5.56 -1.70 -25.82
CA PHE A 75 6.40 -2.49 -24.91
C PHE A 75 7.05 -3.72 -25.56
N GLY A 76 7.02 -3.80 -26.89
CA GLY A 76 7.45 -4.96 -27.65
C GLY A 76 6.29 -5.75 -28.25
N GLN A 77 6.61 -6.51 -29.29
CA GLN A 77 5.65 -7.39 -29.98
C GLN A 77 5.55 -8.72 -29.27
N GLY A 78 4.33 -9.24 -29.14
CA GLY A 78 4.07 -10.60 -28.74
C GLY A 78 4.43 -11.61 -29.82
N SER A 79 4.19 -12.88 -29.50
CA SER A 79 4.33 -13.99 -30.43
C SER A 79 3.19 -15.00 -30.22
N GLY A 80 2.80 -15.70 -31.28
CA GLY A 80 1.79 -16.74 -31.23
C GLY A 80 0.37 -16.24 -31.55
N GLN A 81 -0.62 -16.78 -30.83
CA GLN A 81 -2.02 -16.48 -31.08
C GLN A 81 -2.43 -15.16 -30.41
N ILE A 82 -3.09 -14.27 -31.14
CA ILE A 82 -3.78 -13.11 -30.56
C ILE A 82 -5.19 -13.57 -30.15
N TRP A 83 -5.54 -13.36 -28.88
CA TRP A 83 -6.79 -13.89 -28.32
C TRP A 83 -7.95 -12.92 -28.33
N LEU A 84 -7.66 -11.63 -28.20
CA LEU A 84 -8.67 -10.59 -28.02
C LEU A 84 -8.44 -9.46 -29.03
N ASP A 85 -9.54 -8.94 -29.55
CA ASP A 85 -9.61 -7.83 -30.49
C ASP A 85 -10.88 -7.02 -30.19
N ASP A 86 -10.84 -5.71 -30.44
CA ASP A 86 -11.92 -4.77 -30.18
C ASP A 86 -12.57 -4.91 -28.79
N VAL A 87 -11.75 -5.03 -27.74
CA VAL A 87 -12.23 -5.19 -26.36
C VAL A 87 -12.92 -3.92 -25.87
N GLN A 88 -14.15 -4.07 -25.39
CA GLN A 88 -14.96 -3.00 -24.83
C GLN A 88 -15.40 -3.38 -23.42
N CYS A 89 -14.81 -2.72 -22.42
CA CYS A 89 -15.21 -2.88 -21.03
C CYS A 89 -16.15 -1.76 -20.61
N SER A 90 -17.06 -2.08 -19.69
CA SER A 90 -17.87 -1.14 -18.93
C SER A 90 -17.15 -0.57 -17.72
N GLY A 91 -16.10 -1.26 -17.24
CA GLY A 91 -15.28 -0.88 -16.08
C GLY A 91 -15.65 -1.63 -14.80
N SER A 92 -16.80 -2.32 -14.78
CA SER A 92 -17.22 -3.15 -13.64
C SER A 92 -16.71 -4.60 -13.71
N GLU A 93 -16.09 -5.01 -14.82
CA GLU A 93 -15.64 -6.38 -15.01
C GLU A 93 -14.46 -6.74 -14.10
N THR A 94 -14.51 -7.89 -13.43
CA THR A 94 -13.39 -8.38 -12.60
C THR A 94 -12.19 -8.82 -13.44
N TYR A 95 -12.45 -9.35 -14.63
CA TYR A 95 -11.42 -9.89 -15.52
C TYR A 95 -11.59 -9.37 -16.94
N LEU A 96 -10.48 -9.13 -17.64
CA LEU A 96 -10.45 -8.64 -19.02
C LEU A 96 -11.27 -9.52 -19.98
N ILE A 97 -11.29 -10.84 -19.74
CA ILE A 97 -12.04 -11.81 -20.53
C ILE A 97 -13.57 -11.64 -20.41
N GLY A 98 -14.04 -10.96 -19.36
CA GLY A 98 -15.46 -10.69 -19.15
C GLY A 98 -15.97 -9.46 -19.90
N CYS A 99 -15.08 -8.68 -20.51
CA CYS A 99 -15.47 -7.52 -21.32
C CYS A 99 -16.13 -7.94 -22.64
N ALA A 100 -16.89 -7.06 -23.28
CA ALA A 100 -17.45 -7.34 -24.59
C ALA A 100 -16.32 -7.43 -25.64
N HIS A 101 -16.34 -8.47 -26.47
CA HIS A 101 -15.39 -8.68 -27.56
C HIS A 101 -15.99 -9.61 -28.63
N ASN A 102 -15.36 -9.70 -29.82
CA ASN A 102 -15.87 -10.42 -30.98
C ASN A 102 -15.69 -11.96 -30.94
N GLY A 103 -15.45 -12.53 -29.74
CA GLY A 103 -15.07 -13.92 -29.53
C GLY A 103 -13.56 -14.15 -29.48
N LEU A 104 -13.13 -15.25 -28.84
CA LEU A 104 -11.71 -15.54 -28.62
C LEU A 104 -11.03 -16.04 -29.89
N GLY A 105 -9.80 -15.56 -30.13
CA GLY A 105 -9.00 -15.93 -31.29
C GLY A 105 -9.51 -15.37 -32.63
N LYS A 106 -10.59 -14.58 -32.59
CA LYS A 106 -11.14 -13.90 -33.77
C LYS A 106 -10.58 -12.48 -33.83
N HIS A 107 -9.56 -12.29 -34.65
CA HIS A 107 -8.90 -11.00 -34.83
C HIS A 107 -8.46 -10.80 -36.27
N ASN A 108 -8.26 -9.55 -36.67
CA ASN A 108 -7.55 -9.19 -37.90
C ASN A 108 -6.22 -8.46 -37.60
N CYS A 109 -5.81 -8.47 -36.33
CA CYS A 109 -4.62 -7.81 -35.85
C CYS A 109 -3.33 -8.60 -36.14
N LEU A 110 -2.21 -7.86 -36.19
CA LEU A 110 -0.85 -8.38 -36.19
C LEU A 110 -0.19 -7.99 -34.86
N HIS A 111 0.89 -8.68 -34.46
CA HIS A 111 1.59 -8.37 -33.22
C HIS A 111 2.17 -6.94 -33.16
N ALA A 112 2.41 -6.30 -34.31
CA ALA A 112 2.75 -4.88 -34.36
C ALA A 112 1.65 -3.95 -33.78
N LYS A 113 0.45 -4.48 -33.52
CA LYS A 113 -0.70 -3.77 -32.92
C LYS A 113 -1.00 -4.21 -31.49
N ASP A 114 -0.14 -5.02 -30.86
CA ASP A 114 -0.38 -5.47 -29.50
C ASP A 114 -0.59 -4.27 -28.55
N ALA A 115 -1.64 -4.35 -27.73
CA ALA A 115 -2.02 -3.31 -26.80
C ALA A 115 -1.19 -3.41 -25.51
N GLY A 116 -0.82 -2.26 -24.95
CA GLY A 116 -0.15 -2.15 -23.66
C GLY A 116 -0.96 -1.32 -22.67
N VAL A 117 -0.62 -1.44 -21.38
CA VAL A 117 -1.15 -0.61 -20.31
C VAL A 117 -0.02 -0.20 -19.37
N VAL A 118 -0.07 1.05 -18.90
CA VAL A 118 0.73 1.51 -17.76
C VAL A 118 -0.20 1.65 -16.57
N CYS A 119 0.10 0.89 -15.52
CA CYS A 119 -0.62 0.93 -14.26
C CYS A 119 0.15 1.75 -13.23
N GLU A 120 -0.56 2.40 -12.31
CA GLU A 120 0.00 3.12 -11.19
C GLU A 120 -0.78 2.75 -9.92
N GLU A 121 -0.06 2.59 -8.82
CA GLU A 121 -0.68 2.31 -7.54
C GLU A 121 -1.51 3.51 -7.07
N ASN A 122 -2.67 3.22 -6.48
CA ASN A 122 -3.52 4.21 -5.83
C ASN A 122 -2.88 4.65 -4.50
N SER A 123 -1.76 5.36 -4.57
CA SER A 123 -0.93 5.67 -3.41
C SER A 123 -1.34 6.98 -2.74
N VAL A 124 -1.52 6.93 -1.42
CA VAL A 124 -1.84 8.08 -0.55
C VAL A 124 -0.83 8.11 0.59
N ARG A 125 -0.36 9.31 0.96
CA ARG A 125 0.49 9.52 2.14
C ARG A 125 0.00 10.69 2.97
N LEU A 126 0.35 10.66 4.25
CA LEU A 126 0.09 11.75 5.19
C LEU A 126 1.39 12.50 5.50
N SER A 127 1.37 13.83 5.45
CA SER A 127 2.55 14.69 5.66
C SER A 127 2.24 15.84 6.62
N GLY A 128 3.28 16.43 7.23
CA GLY A 128 3.10 17.61 8.11
C GLY A 128 2.69 17.30 9.55
N SER A 129 2.83 16.05 9.99
CA SER A 129 2.65 15.60 11.39
C SER A 129 3.78 14.67 11.82
N ASN A 130 3.95 14.49 13.13
CA ASN A 130 4.87 13.48 13.71
C ASN A 130 4.21 12.10 13.84
N SER A 131 2.91 11.98 13.56
CA SER A 131 2.18 10.71 13.55
C SER A 131 2.03 10.20 12.12
N ARG A 132 2.09 8.87 11.95
CA ARG A 132 1.84 8.20 10.66
C ARG A 132 0.35 8.20 10.27
N CYS A 133 -0.53 8.55 11.22
CA CYS A 133 -1.98 8.47 11.10
C CYS A 133 -2.67 9.83 11.22
N SER A 134 -1.91 10.92 11.04
CA SER A 134 -2.45 12.26 10.87
C SER A 134 -1.57 13.06 9.91
N GLY A 135 -2.15 14.02 9.22
CA GLY A 135 -1.40 14.89 8.32
C GLY A 135 -2.22 15.41 7.15
N ARG A 136 -1.61 16.30 6.37
CA ARG A 136 -2.07 16.71 5.04
C ARG A 136 -2.11 15.49 4.12
N VAL A 137 -3.19 15.35 3.36
CA VAL A 137 -3.39 14.25 2.41
C VAL A 137 -2.68 14.58 1.10
N GLU A 138 -1.82 13.66 0.65
CA GLU A 138 -1.17 13.74 -0.65
C GLU A 138 -1.42 12.45 -1.43
N VAL A 139 -1.75 12.59 -2.72
CA VAL A 139 -2.04 11.51 -3.66
C VAL A 139 -0.91 11.44 -4.67
N PHE A 140 -0.47 10.23 -5.01
CA PHE A 140 0.46 10.01 -6.10
C PHE A 140 -0.30 9.77 -7.39
N HIS A 141 -0.05 10.61 -8.39
CA HIS A 141 -0.64 10.45 -9.71
C HIS A 141 0.32 10.91 -10.81
N SER A 142 0.38 10.17 -11.91
CA SER A 142 1.20 10.48 -13.07
C SER A 142 2.67 10.75 -12.71
N GLY A 143 3.22 9.94 -11.81
CA GLY A 143 4.62 10.03 -11.39
C GLY A 143 4.93 11.15 -10.38
N GLN A 144 3.92 11.88 -9.88
CA GLN A 144 4.12 13.02 -8.98
C GLN A 144 3.16 13.00 -7.78
N TRP A 145 3.66 13.42 -6.62
CA TRP A 145 2.82 13.70 -5.45
C TRP A 145 2.14 15.06 -5.60
N GLY A 146 0.87 15.12 -5.22
CA GLY A 146 0.10 16.36 -5.15
C GLY A 146 -0.93 16.32 -4.03
N THR A 147 -1.48 17.46 -3.68
CA THR A 147 -2.40 17.63 -2.53
C THR A 147 -3.86 17.46 -2.93
N VAL A 148 -4.75 17.52 -1.94
CA VAL A 148 -6.20 17.45 -2.08
C VAL A 148 -6.80 18.75 -1.57
N CYS A 149 -7.72 19.36 -2.32
CA CYS A 149 -8.44 20.54 -1.86
C CYS A 149 -9.49 20.18 -0.79
N ASP A 150 -9.72 21.11 0.14
CA ASP A 150 -10.67 20.99 1.23
C ASP A 150 -12.12 21.35 0.88
N ASP A 151 -12.38 21.81 -0.35
CA ASP A 151 -13.73 22.01 -0.89
C ASP A 151 -14.51 20.69 -0.83
N SER A 152 -15.66 20.71 -0.13
CA SER A 152 -16.49 19.54 0.19
C SER A 152 -15.83 18.45 1.05
N TRP A 153 -14.60 18.65 1.53
CA TRP A 153 -13.85 17.66 2.30
C TRP A 153 -14.50 17.35 3.65
N ASP A 154 -14.93 16.10 3.86
CA ASP A 154 -15.64 15.69 5.06
C ASP A 154 -15.07 14.41 5.73
N THR A 155 -15.73 13.96 6.81
CA THR A 155 -15.28 12.79 7.57
C THR A 155 -15.43 11.47 6.82
N LYS A 156 -16.28 11.37 5.79
CA LYS A 156 -16.37 10.18 4.93
C LYS A 156 -15.18 10.10 3.98
N ASP A 157 -14.72 11.24 3.47
CA ASP A 157 -13.48 11.29 2.68
C ASP A 157 -12.28 10.87 3.54
N ALA A 158 -12.20 11.43 4.75
CA ALA A 158 -11.19 11.04 5.72
C ALA A 158 -11.26 9.56 6.10
N GLU A 159 -12.46 8.96 6.20
CA GLU A 159 -12.62 7.52 6.50
C GLU A 159 -11.99 6.66 5.40
N VAL A 160 -12.17 7.03 4.13
CA VAL A 160 -11.51 6.35 3.00
C VAL A 160 -10.00 6.46 3.11
N VAL A 161 -9.47 7.66 3.39
CA VAL A 161 -8.02 7.88 3.56
C VAL A 161 -7.48 7.06 4.73
N CYS A 162 -8.09 7.14 5.91
CA CYS A 162 -7.64 6.44 7.12
C CYS A 162 -7.62 4.93 6.93
N ARG A 163 -8.62 4.37 6.25
CA ARG A 163 -8.63 2.96 5.85
C ARG A 163 -7.53 2.65 4.83
N GLN A 164 -7.37 3.49 3.81
CA GLN A 164 -6.38 3.30 2.73
C GLN A 164 -4.94 3.33 3.25
N VAL A 165 -4.63 4.17 4.25
CA VAL A 165 -3.30 4.23 4.89
C VAL A 165 -3.15 3.24 6.05
N GLY A 166 -4.17 2.44 6.36
CA GLY A 166 -4.13 1.41 7.40
C GLY A 166 -4.10 1.95 8.83
N CYS A 167 -4.71 3.11 9.06
CA CYS A 167 -4.73 3.81 10.35
C CYS A 167 -6.05 3.69 11.12
N GLY A 168 -6.94 2.81 10.67
CA GLY A 168 -8.24 2.61 11.29
C GLY A 168 -9.28 3.62 10.80
N ARG A 169 -10.11 4.10 11.72
CA ARG A 169 -11.22 5.01 11.42
C ARG A 169 -10.77 6.47 11.38
N ALA A 170 -11.54 7.31 10.71
CA ALA A 170 -11.35 8.75 10.77
C ALA A 170 -11.88 9.32 12.08
N VAL A 171 -11.05 10.13 12.73
CA VAL A 171 -11.40 10.95 13.90
C VAL A 171 -11.85 12.33 13.43
N SER A 172 -11.15 12.93 12.45
CA SER A 172 -11.54 14.21 11.87
C SER A 172 -10.97 14.41 10.47
N ALA A 173 -11.55 15.39 9.75
CA ALA A 173 -11.15 15.83 8.43
C ALA A 173 -10.72 17.32 8.49
N PRO A 174 -9.50 17.64 8.99
CA PRO A 174 -9.03 19.02 9.03
C PRO A 174 -8.97 19.66 7.65
N GLN A 175 -9.30 20.95 7.61
CA GLN A 175 -9.30 21.78 6.42
C GLN A 175 -8.29 22.93 6.59
N SER A 176 -8.18 23.79 5.58
CA SER A 176 -7.43 25.04 5.58
C SER A 176 -5.94 24.88 5.92
N ALA A 177 -5.31 23.87 5.32
CA ALA A 177 -3.89 23.56 5.49
C ALA A 177 -3.47 23.43 6.97
N HIS A 178 -4.30 22.79 7.80
CA HIS A 178 -4.06 22.60 9.23
C HIS A 178 -2.67 22.01 9.55
N PHE A 179 -2.19 21.07 8.71
CA PHE A 179 -0.87 20.44 8.83
C PHE A 179 0.22 21.16 8.01
N GLY A 180 -0.02 22.42 7.67
CA GLY A 180 0.80 23.21 6.76
C GLY A 180 0.44 22.99 5.29
N GLN A 181 0.79 23.98 4.49
CA GLN A 181 0.59 23.97 3.04
C GLN A 181 1.53 22.95 2.38
N GLY A 182 1.03 22.27 1.36
CA GLY A 182 1.84 21.51 0.42
C GLY A 182 2.41 22.40 -0.68
N SER A 183 2.83 21.75 -1.76
CA SER A 183 3.42 22.42 -2.91
C SER A 183 3.19 21.61 -4.17
N GLY A 184 3.12 22.28 -5.32
CA GLY A 184 3.04 21.63 -6.62
C GLY A 184 1.60 21.46 -7.08
N GLN A 185 1.25 20.25 -7.56
CA GLN A 185 -0.06 19.97 -8.10
C GLN A 185 -1.08 19.73 -6.98
N ILE A 186 -2.31 20.23 -7.15
CA ILE A 186 -3.49 19.76 -6.41
C ILE A 186 -4.19 18.74 -7.31
N TRP A 187 -4.25 17.48 -6.89
CA TRP A 187 -4.78 16.40 -7.73
C TRP A 187 -6.29 16.23 -7.63
N LEU A 188 -6.86 16.48 -6.47
CA LEU A 188 -8.27 16.24 -6.20
C LEU A 188 -8.93 17.50 -5.65
N ASP A 189 -10.18 17.68 -6.03
CA ASP A 189 -11.04 18.78 -5.63
C ASP A 189 -12.50 18.30 -5.63
N ASN A 190 -13.30 18.84 -4.71
CA ASN A 190 -14.69 18.46 -4.46
C ASN A 190 -14.85 16.95 -4.34
N VAL A 191 -13.98 16.34 -3.52
CA VAL A 191 -14.06 14.91 -3.21
C VAL A 191 -15.35 14.65 -2.46
N ASN A 192 -16.08 13.62 -2.86
CA ASN A 192 -17.37 13.26 -2.27
C ASN A 192 -17.48 11.74 -2.19
N CYS A 193 -16.86 11.17 -1.16
CA CYS A 193 -16.92 9.76 -0.87
C CYS A 193 -18.24 9.37 -0.17
N SER A 194 -18.74 8.17 -0.45
CA SER A 194 -19.76 7.50 0.35
C SER A 194 -19.20 6.99 1.69
N GLY A 195 -17.88 6.79 1.78
CA GLY A 195 -17.15 6.21 2.91
C GLY A 195 -16.83 4.72 2.71
N SER A 196 -17.35 4.11 1.63
CA SER A 196 -17.19 2.69 1.33
C SER A 196 -16.11 2.41 0.27
N GLU A 197 -15.57 3.46 -0.36
CA GLU A 197 -14.58 3.37 -1.43
C GLU A 197 -13.26 2.78 -0.94
N THR A 198 -12.64 1.91 -1.74
CA THR A 198 -11.35 1.32 -1.38
C THR A 198 -10.20 2.33 -1.45
N TYR A 199 -10.28 3.30 -2.38
CA TYR A 199 -9.24 4.28 -2.65
C TYR A 199 -9.86 5.66 -2.82
N LEU A 200 -9.16 6.70 -2.34
CA LEU A 200 -9.62 8.09 -2.41
C LEU A 200 -9.89 8.56 -3.85
N ILE A 201 -9.01 8.18 -4.78
CA ILE A 201 -9.15 8.50 -6.22
C ILE A 201 -10.37 7.82 -6.88
N GLY A 202 -11.00 6.86 -6.20
CA GLY A 202 -12.23 6.20 -6.64
C GLY A 202 -13.51 6.92 -6.20
N CYS A 203 -13.42 7.93 -5.34
CA CYS A 203 -14.59 8.73 -4.94
C CYS A 203 -15.06 9.65 -6.08
N ALA A 204 -16.26 10.19 -5.99
CA ALA A 204 -16.69 11.21 -6.93
C ALA A 204 -15.84 12.48 -6.72
N HIS A 205 -15.33 13.07 -7.80
CA HIS A 205 -14.55 14.31 -7.79
C HIS A 205 -14.59 14.99 -9.17
N ASN A 206 -14.12 16.23 -9.28
CA ASN A 206 -14.17 17.05 -10.51
C ASN A 206 -13.22 16.61 -11.66
N GLY A 207 -12.60 15.44 -11.54
CA GLY A 207 -11.48 15.01 -12.38
C GLY A 207 -10.11 15.36 -11.79
N LEU A 208 -9.07 14.64 -12.22
CA LEU A 208 -7.72 14.79 -11.70
C LEU A 208 -7.06 16.08 -12.19
N GLY A 209 -6.46 16.85 -11.28
CA GLY A 209 -5.76 18.11 -11.58
C GLY A 209 -6.68 19.27 -11.96
N THR A 210 -8.00 19.08 -11.90
CA THR A 210 -9.00 20.12 -12.16
C THR A 210 -9.51 20.67 -10.84
N HIS A 211 -9.11 21.90 -10.51
CA HIS A 211 -9.47 22.56 -9.24
C HIS A 211 -9.42 24.08 -9.40
N ASN A 212 -10.04 24.79 -8.47
CA ASN A 212 -9.98 26.24 -8.28
C ASN A 212 -9.24 26.66 -7.00
N CYS A 213 -8.72 25.70 -6.23
CA CYS A 213 -8.11 25.93 -4.93
C CYS A 213 -6.63 26.34 -5.00
N GLY A 214 -6.14 26.97 -3.93
CA GLY A 214 -4.71 27.13 -3.63
C GLY A 214 -4.27 26.27 -2.43
N HIS A 215 -2.97 26.21 -2.14
CA HIS A 215 -2.46 25.35 -1.05
C HIS A 215 -2.86 25.78 0.37
N ALA A 216 -3.47 26.96 0.53
CA ALA A 216 -4.11 27.34 1.79
C ALA A 216 -5.35 26.47 2.11
N GLU A 217 -5.89 25.80 1.09
CA GLU A 217 -7.07 24.92 1.12
C GLU A 217 -6.66 23.45 1.07
N ASP A 218 -5.40 23.10 1.40
CA ASP A 218 -4.98 21.70 1.42
C ASP A 218 -5.65 20.94 2.58
N ALA A 219 -6.33 19.85 2.24
CA ALA A 219 -7.04 18.98 3.16
C ALA A 219 -6.10 18.08 3.98
N GLY A 220 -6.53 17.76 5.19
CA GLY A 220 -5.85 16.84 6.11
C GLY A 220 -6.79 15.80 6.71
N VAL A 221 -6.19 14.84 7.41
CA VAL A 221 -6.91 13.83 8.19
C VAL A 221 -6.28 13.63 9.55
N VAL A 222 -7.09 13.21 10.51
CA VAL A 222 -6.65 12.57 11.75
C VAL A 222 -7.39 11.26 11.86
N CYS A 223 -6.65 10.17 11.98
CA CYS A 223 -7.16 8.83 12.17
C CYS A 223 -6.99 8.38 13.62
N GLU A 224 -7.67 7.30 14.00
CA GLU A 224 -7.68 6.76 15.36
C GLU A 224 -6.31 6.24 15.84
N GLU A 225 -5.37 6.02 14.91
CA GLU A 225 -4.01 5.54 15.15
C GLU A 225 -3.97 4.23 15.96
N ASN A 226 -4.24 3.10 15.28
CA ASN A 226 -4.15 1.75 15.83
C ASN A 226 -2.67 1.29 16.01
N SER A 227 -1.86 2.09 16.71
CA SER A 227 -0.44 1.82 16.93
C SER A 227 -0.23 0.96 18.17
N VAL A 228 0.57 -0.09 18.03
CA VAL A 228 1.04 -0.95 19.13
C VAL A 228 2.56 -0.89 19.17
N ARG A 229 3.14 -0.81 20.38
CA ARG A 229 4.58 -0.91 20.60
C ARG A 229 4.90 -1.90 21.71
N LEU A 230 6.14 -2.40 21.69
CA LEU A 230 6.66 -3.29 22.71
C LEU A 230 7.71 -2.56 23.55
N SER A 231 7.53 -2.59 24.88
CA SER A 231 8.39 -1.90 25.86
C SER A 231 8.97 -2.89 26.87
N GLY A 232 10.05 -2.52 27.58
CA GLY A 232 10.58 -3.34 28.69
C GLY A 232 11.48 -4.52 28.28
N SER A 233 11.98 -4.52 27.05
CA SER A 233 12.92 -5.50 26.52
C SER A 233 14.00 -4.82 25.65
N ASN A 234 15.13 -5.51 25.45
CA ASN A 234 16.17 -5.10 24.50
C ASN A 234 15.88 -5.57 23.06
N SER A 235 14.80 -6.32 22.85
CA SER A 235 14.35 -6.78 21.53
C SER A 235 13.19 -5.91 21.03
N ARG A 236 13.13 -5.69 19.71
CA ARG A 236 11.96 -5.06 19.08
C ARG A 236 10.76 -6.00 18.95
N CYS A 237 10.98 -7.30 19.18
CA CYS A 237 10.00 -8.37 18.98
C CYS A 237 9.66 -9.12 20.27
N SER A 238 9.94 -8.51 21.44
CA SER A 238 9.39 -8.94 22.71
C SER A 238 9.23 -7.75 23.64
N GLY A 239 8.28 -7.81 24.56
CA GLY A 239 8.04 -6.74 25.52
C GLY A 239 6.61 -6.69 26.03
N ARG A 240 6.37 -5.79 26.98
CA ARG A 240 5.04 -5.37 27.41
C ARG A 240 4.32 -4.69 26.24
N VAL A 241 3.06 -5.03 26.05
CA VAL A 241 2.22 -4.48 24.98
C VAL A 241 1.68 -3.12 25.41
N GLU A 242 1.92 -2.11 24.59
CA GLU A 242 1.36 -0.78 24.79
C GLU A 242 0.60 -0.34 23.53
N VAL A 243 -0.62 0.16 23.70
CA VAL A 243 -1.53 0.63 22.65
C VAL A 243 -1.58 2.16 22.70
N PHE A 244 -1.55 2.79 21.54
CA PHE A 244 -1.80 4.22 21.42
C PHE A 244 -3.29 4.44 21.17
N HIS A 245 -3.94 5.20 22.02
CA HIS A 245 -5.34 5.58 21.86
C HIS A 245 -5.59 6.95 22.49
N SER A 246 -6.47 7.76 21.88
CA SER A 246 -6.81 9.10 22.37
C SER A 246 -5.60 10.00 22.68
N GLY A 247 -4.55 9.90 21.86
CA GLY A 247 -3.34 10.74 21.98
C GLY A 247 -2.34 10.28 23.05
N GLN A 248 -2.57 9.15 23.71
CA GLN A 248 -1.72 8.66 24.81
C GLN A 248 -1.42 7.15 24.68
N TRP A 249 -0.21 6.77 25.11
CA TRP A 249 0.14 5.36 25.25
C TRP A 249 -0.41 4.80 26.56
N GLY A 250 -0.94 3.58 26.51
CA GLY A 250 -1.40 2.84 27.68
C GLY A 250 -1.15 1.34 27.52
N THR A 251 -1.31 0.57 28.59
CA THR A 251 -1.01 -0.88 28.63
C THR A 251 -2.26 -1.72 28.35
N VAL A 252 -2.08 -3.04 28.33
CA VAL A 252 -3.13 -4.05 28.13
C VAL A 252 -3.13 -4.96 29.35
N CYS A 253 -4.31 -5.25 29.91
CA CYS A 253 -4.43 -6.23 30.98
C CYS A 253 -4.25 -7.67 30.47
N ASP A 254 -3.71 -8.54 31.32
CA ASP A 254 -3.46 -9.94 31.05
C ASP A 254 -4.66 -10.87 31.31
N ASP A 255 -5.79 -10.34 31.77
CA ASP A 255 -7.04 -11.07 31.86
C ASP A 255 -7.49 -11.54 30.46
N LEU A 256 -7.74 -12.84 30.35
CA LEU A 256 -7.97 -13.59 29.11
C LEU A 256 -6.83 -13.57 28.07
N TRP A 257 -5.70 -12.91 28.37
CA TRP A 257 -4.59 -12.75 27.44
C TRP A 257 -3.92 -14.09 27.07
N ASP A 258 -4.03 -14.47 25.80
CA ASP A 258 -3.55 -15.74 25.28
C ASP A 258 -2.65 -15.61 24.03
N THR A 259 -2.26 -16.75 23.47
CA THR A 259 -1.39 -16.79 22.29
C THR A 259 -2.04 -16.28 21.00
N ASN A 260 -3.37 -16.28 20.90
CA ASN A 260 -4.08 -15.69 19.77
C ASN A 260 -4.00 -14.16 19.82
N ASP A 261 -4.11 -13.58 21.01
CA ASP A 261 -3.90 -12.13 21.19
C ASP A 261 -2.46 -11.74 20.83
N ALA A 262 -1.49 -12.52 21.31
CA ALA A 262 -0.09 -12.33 20.97
C ALA A 262 0.17 -12.49 19.45
N GLU A 263 -0.53 -13.41 18.76
CA GLU A 263 -0.39 -13.59 17.31
C GLU A 263 -0.81 -12.33 16.55
N VAL A 264 -1.91 -11.70 16.97
CA VAL A 264 -2.36 -10.42 16.39
C VAL A 264 -1.31 -9.33 16.63
N VAL A 265 -0.79 -9.20 17.86
CA VAL A 265 0.26 -8.21 18.18
C VAL A 265 1.52 -8.45 17.36
N CYS A 266 2.05 -9.67 17.35
CA CYS A 266 3.29 -10.02 16.66
C CYS A 266 3.20 -9.76 15.15
N ARG A 267 2.04 -10.05 14.54
CA ARG A 267 1.74 -9.68 13.16
C ARG A 267 1.67 -8.17 12.98
N GLN A 268 0.95 -7.46 13.85
CA GLN A 268 0.74 -6.01 13.77
C GLN A 268 2.05 -5.22 13.91
N VAL A 269 2.99 -5.67 14.76
CA VAL A 269 4.31 -5.03 14.91
C VAL A 269 5.35 -5.52 13.89
N GLY A 270 4.98 -6.44 13.00
CA GLY A 270 5.85 -6.95 11.94
C GLY A 270 6.97 -7.89 12.42
N CYS A 271 6.74 -8.62 13.52
CA CYS A 271 7.72 -9.49 14.16
C CYS A 271 7.50 -10.99 13.89
N GLY A 272 6.64 -11.33 12.92
CA GLY A 272 6.32 -12.72 12.59
C GLY A 272 5.25 -13.29 13.51
N ARG A 273 5.37 -14.57 13.87
CA ARG A 273 4.40 -15.29 14.69
C ARG A 273 4.64 -15.11 16.17
N ALA A 274 3.61 -15.35 16.98
CA ALA A 274 3.74 -15.41 18.43
C ALA A 274 4.43 -16.69 18.89
N VAL A 275 5.40 -16.53 19.80
CA VAL A 275 6.05 -17.62 20.54
C VAL A 275 5.35 -17.82 21.88
N SER A 276 5.02 -16.73 22.57
CA SER A 276 4.30 -16.76 23.83
C SER A 276 3.60 -15.44 24.15
N ALA A 277 2.65 -15.51 25.09
CA ALA A 277 1.89 -14.40 25.64
C ALA A 277 2.19 -14.26 27.15
N PRO A 278 3.35 -13.67 27.56
CA PRO A 278 3.65 -13.49 28.96
C PRO A 278 2.63 -12.61 29.67
N GLN A 279 2.31 -12.99 30.90
CA GLN A 279 1.37 -12.31 31.79
C GLN A 279 2.13 -11.73 33.00
N SER A 280 1.39 -11.08 33.89
CA SER A 280 1.81 -10.60 35.21
C SER A 280 3.01 -9.65 35.17
N ALA A 281 2.97 -8.68 34.25
CA ALA A 281 4.01 -7.68 34.07
C ALA A 281 5.42 -8.27 33.89
N HIS A 282 5.54 -9.39 33.16
CA HIS A 282 6.80 -10.09 32.93
C HIS A 282 7.94 -9.19 32.42
N PHE A 283 7.62 -8.16 31.62
CA PHE A 283 8.58 -7.17 31.10
C PHE A 283 8.63 -5.88 31.95
N GLY A 284 8.21 -5.98 33.20
CA GLY A 284 8.01 -4.86 34.10
C GLY A 284 6.66 -4.19 33.93
N GLN A 285 6.24 -3.48 34.96
CA GLN A 285 5.01 -2.69 34.99
C GLN A 285 5.15 -1.47 34.07
N GLY A 286 4.08 -1.15 33.37
CA GLY A 286 3.89 0.11 32.69
C GLY A 286 3.38 1.20 33.63
N SER A 287 2.79 2.23 33.04
CA SER A 287 2.29 3.38 33.77
C SER A 287 1.18 4.07 32.99
N GLY A 288 0.26 4.71 33.69
CA GLY A 288 -0.79 5.53 33.07
C GLY A 288 -2.07 4.72 32.87
N GLN A 289 -2.69 4.89 31.71
CA GLN A 289 -3.95 4.23 31.39
C GLN A 289 -3.73 2.76 31.00
N ILE A 290 -4.62 1.87 31.42
CA ILE A 290 -4.78 0.54 30.82
C ILE A 290 -5.91 0.67 29.79
N TRP A 291 -5.59 0.46 28.51
CA TRP A 291 -6.54 0.71 27.41
C TRP A 291 -7.42 -0.49 27.11
N LEU A 292 -6.90 -1.70 27.27
CA LEU A 292 -7.59 -2.93 26.90
C LEU A 292 -7.59 -3.90 28.07
N ASP A 293 -8.70 -4.61 28.21
CA ASP A 293 -8.97 -5.63 29.21
C ASP A 293 -9.91 -6.67 28.61
N ASP A 294 -9.86 -7.92 29.11
CA ASP A 294 -10.58 -9.08 28.59
C ASP A 294 -10.42 -9.23 27.06
N VAL A 295 -9.20 -9.05 26.56
CA VAL A 295 -8.91 -9.17 25.12
C VAL A 295 -9.07 -10.63 24.71
N ASN A 296 -9.87 -10.87 23.67
CA ASN A 296 -10.18 -12.22 23.20
C ASN A 296 -10.18 -12.26 21.67
N CYS A 297 -8.98 -12.29 21.10
CA CYS A 297 -8.76 -12.42 19.67
C CYS A 297 -8.98 -13.87 19.17
N LEU A 298 -9.46 -14.01 17.94
CA LEU A 298 -9.46 -15.26 17.17
C LEU A 298 -8.08 -15.58 16.58
N GLY A 299 -7.18 -14.60 16.52
CA GLY A 299 -5.82 -14.72 16.00
C GLY A 299 -5.64 -14.26 14.55
N ASN A 300 -6.73 -13.91 13.85
CA ASN A 300 -6.73 -13.49 12.44
C ASN A 300 -7.08 -12.00 12.25
N GLU A 301 -7.29 -11.26 13.33
CA GLU A 301 -7.59 -9.84 13.33
C GLU A 301 -6.41 -9.01 12.81
N MET A 302 -6.69 -7.93 12.09
CA MET A 302 -5.61 -7.07 11.57
C MET A 302 -4.93 -6.23 12.66
N TYR A 303 -5.67 -5.86 13.71
CA TYR A 303 -5.21 -4.97 14.78
C TYR A 303 -5.77 -5.45 16.13
N LEU A 304 -4.97 -5.30 17.20
CA LEU A 304 -5.34 -5.70 18.56
C LEU A 304 -6.62 -5.03 19.06
N ILE A 305 -6.78 -3.73 18.78
CA ILE A 305 -7.98 -2.95 19.15
C ILE A 305 -9.25 -3.42 18.41
N GLY A 306 -9.12 -4.25 17.39
CA GLY A 306 -10.24 -4.84 16.66
C GLY A 306 -10.72 -6.19 17.23
N CYS A 307 -10.01 -6.75 18.22
CA CYS A 307 -10.45 -7.97 18.90
C CYS A 307 -11.64 -7.71 19.81
N ALA A 308 -12.33 -8.76 20.27
CA ALA A 308 -13.35 -8.59 21.30
C ALA A 308 -12.67 -8.14 22.61
N HIS A 309 -13.23 -7.11 23.26
CA HIS A 309 -12.80 -6.59 24.56
C HIS A 309 -13.98 -5.85 25.22
N ILE A 310 -13.91 -5.55 26.52
CA ILE A 310 -15.01 -4.95 27.29
C ILE A 310 -15.19 -3.43 27.11
N GLY A 311 -14.44 -2.84 26.18
CA GLY A 311 -14.41 -1.40 25.89
C GLY A 311 -13.07 -0.74 26.24
N LEU A 312 -12.73 0.36 25.55
CA LEU A 312 -11.46 1.06 25.75
C LEU A 312 -11.44 1.82 27.08
N GLY A 313 -10.35 1.66 27.84
CA GLY A 313 -10.16 2.32 29.13
C GLY A 313 -11.05 1.78 30.26
N THR A 314 -11.84 0.74 29.99
CA THR A 314 -12.66 0.04 30.99
C THR A 314 -11.91 -1.20 31.43
N HIS A 315 -11.48 -1.24 32.69
CA HIS A 315 -10.73 -2.36 33.25
C HIS A 315 -10.88 -2.44 34.77
N ASN A 316 -10.57 -3.59 35.36
CA ASN A 316 -10.42 -3.77 36.82
C ASN A 316 -8.97 -4.07 37.25
N CYS A 317 -8.04 -4.13 36.30
CA CYS A 317 -6.65 -4.52 36.54
C CYS A 317 -5.76 -3.43 37.12
N ALA A 318 -4.65 -3.85 37.73
CA ALA A 318 -3.50 -3.02 38.08
C ALA A 318 -2.31 -3.29 37.13
N HIS A 319 -1.30 -2.43 37.10
CA HIS A 319 -0.12 -2.65 36.23
C HIS A 319 0.71 -3.90 36.58
N THR A 320 0.44 -4.58 37.70
CA THR A 320 0.95 -5.93 37.97
C THR A 320 0.46 -6.97 36.96
N GLU A 321 -0.62 -6.67 36.26
CA GLU A 321 -1.33 -7.51 35.28
C GLU A 321 -1.05 -7.03 33.84
N ASP A 322 -0.01 -6.23 33.62
CA ASP A 322 0.29 -5.79 32.26
C ASP A 322 0.75 -6.97 31.38
N ALA A 323 0.07 -7.14 30.26
CA ALA A 323 0.32 -8.18 29.27
C ALA A 323 1.59 -7.91 28.45
N GLY A 324 2.26 -8.99 28.05
CA GLY A 324 3.43 -8.96 27.18
C GLY A 324 3.33 -9.97 26.04
N VAL A 325 4.27 -9.85 25.10
CA VAL A 325 4.44 -10.82 24.00
C VAL A 325 5.91 -11.18 23.81
N VAL A 326 6.12 -12.38 23.29
CA VAL A 326 7.37 -12.78 22.65
C VAL A 326 7.02 -13.29 21.26
N CYS A 327 7.60 -12.67 20.24
CA CYS A 327 7.45 -13.07 18.85
C CYS A 327 8.69 -13.84 18.39
N GLU A 328 8.59 -14.55 17.26
CA GLU A 328 9.75 -15.23 16.65
C GLU A 328 10.86 -14.23 16.31
N GLY A 329 10.46 -12.98 16.02
CA GLY A 329 11.31 -12.00 15.38
C GLY A 329 11.44 -12.35 13.92
N MET A 330 11.31 -11.35 13.03
CA MET A 330 11.71 -11.58 11.65
C MET A 330 13.22 -11.78 11.62
N PHE A 331 13.63 -13.05 11.67
CA PHE A 331 14.90 -13.48 11.15
C PHE A 331 14.91 -13.09 9.66
N PHE A 332 15.33 -11.87 9.35
CA PHE A 332 16.38 -11.80 8.37
C PHE A 332 17.47 -12.68 8.95
N HIS A 333 17.69 -13.86 8.35
CA HIS A 333 18.97 -14.51 8.46
C HIS A 333 20.01 -13.51 7.92
N SER A 334 20.42 -12.53 8.75
CA SER A 334 21.80 -12.12 8.73
C SER A 334 22.52 -13.33 9.28
N ASP A 335 23.00 -14.18 8.38
CA ASP A 335 24.14 -15.05 8.65
C ASP A 335 25.32 -14.16 9.02
N THR A 336 25.28 -13.63 10.24
CA THR A 336 26.43 -13.12 10.98
C THR A 336 26.48 -13.88 12.29
N VAL A 337 26.35 -15.20 12.19
CA VAL A 337 27.03 -16.10 13.14
C VAL A 337 28.53 -15.85 12.97
N SER A 338 29.04 -14.89 13.72
CA SER A 338 30.43 -14.86 14.21
C SER A 338 31.54 -15.17 13.20
N LEU A 339 31.78 -14.26 12.24
CA LEU A 339 33.07 -14.21 11.52
C LEU A 339 34.27 -13.98 12.47
N LYS A 340 34.03 -13.59 13.74
CA LYS A 340 35.05 -13.54 14.79
C LYS A 340 35.50 -14.92 15.29
N ARG A 341 34.73 -16.01 15.09
CA ARG A 341 35.17 -17.38 15.41
C ARG A 341 35.88 -18.08 14.26
N ILE A 342 35.55 -17.76 13.00
CA ILE A 342 36.24 -18.34 11.83
C ILE A 342 37.66 -17.77 11.69
N TYR A 343 37.86 -16.48 12.00
CA TYR A 343 39.21 -15.87 11.96
C TYR A 343 40.20 -16.47 12.98
N LEU A 344 39.68 -17.05 14.08
CA LEU A 344 40.51 -17.70 15.09
C LEU A 344 40.90 -19.13 14.69
N ILE A 345 40.06 -19.84 13.94
CA ILE A 345 40.34 -21.21 13.49
C ILE A 345 41.32 -21.21 12.30
N ILE A 346 41.23 -20.23 11.39
CA ILE A 346 42.15 -20.13 10.24
C ILE A 346 43.58 -19.76 10.68
N ASN A 347 43.76 -18.91 11.69
CA ASN A 347 45.11 -18.56 12.19
C ASN A 347 45.80 -19.71 12.96
N VAL A 348 45.04 -20.59 13.63
CA VAL A 348 45.62 -21.74 14.34
C VAL A 348 46.08 -22.84 13.37
N LEU A 349 45.42 -22.96 12.21
CA LEU A 349 45.82 -23.92 11.17
C LEU A 349 46.99 -23.41 10.31
N TYR A 350 47.16 -22.09 10.12
CA TYR A 350 48.29 -21.55 9.34
C TYR A 350 49.61 -21.46 10.13
N ILE A 351 49.57 -21.47 11.47
CA ILE A 351 50.78 -21.46 12.32
C ILE A 351 51.39 -22.87 12.48
N ASN A 352 50.65 -23.94 12.18
CA ASN A 352 51.15 -25.32 12.26
C ASN A 352 51.59 -25.92 10.89
N MET A 353 51.74 -25.07 9.86
CA MET A 353 52.19 -25.47 8.53
C MET A 353 53.36 -24.62 7.98
N ILE A 354 54.14 -23.99 8.86
CA ILE A 354 55.47 -23.41 8.54
C ILE A 354 56.50 -23.97 9.51
#